data_AF-A0AB34GTM5-F1
#
_entry.id   AF-A0AB34GTM5-F1
#
_cell.length_a   1.000
_cell.length_b   1.000
_cell.length_c   1.000
_cell.angle_alpha   90.00
_cell.angle_beta   90.00
_cell.angle_gamma   90.00
#
_symmetry.space_group_name_H-M   'P 1'
#
loop_
_entity.id
_entity.type
_entity.pdbx_description
1 polymer ?
#
loop_
_entity_poly.entity_id
_entity_poly.type
_entity_poly.pdbx_seq_one_letter_code
_entity_poly.pdbx_strand_id
1 'polypeptide(L)'
;MRDPAPRATVGAGAEATTWVFGAVTSKQIKLLDKMISCHAAEDPIKKVAIFGGTHGNELTGVFLVKHWLENGTEIQRTGLEVKPFITNPRAVKECTRYIDCDLNRVFGPEYLG
;
A
#
# COMPACT_ATOMS: atom_id res chain seq x y z
N MET A 1 70.21 -30.19 -40.42
CA MET A 1 69.61 -30.34 -41.76
C MET A 1 68.26 -29.63 -41.76
N ARG A 2 68.09 -28.68 -42.69
CA ARG A 2 66.87 -27.95 -43.09
C ARG A 2 66.30 -26.85 -42.17
N ASP A 3 66.79 -25.62 -42.42
CA ASP A 3 66.11 -24.35 -42.78
C ASP A 3 64.75 -23.88 -42.20
N PRO A 4 64.49 -22.54 -42.20
CA PRO A 4 63.59 -21.84 -41.27
C PRO A 4 62.37 -21.09 -41.91
N ALA A 5 61.61 -20.41 -41.03
CA ALA A 5 60.67 -19.28 -41.25
C ALA A 5 59.22 -19.60 -41.75
N PRO A 6 58.20 -18.70 -41.62
CA PRO A 6 58.21 -17.31 -41.13
C PRO A 6 57.06 -16.93 -40.14
N ARG A 7 57.02 -15.64 -39.81
CA ARG A 7 56.17 -14.92 -38.85
C ARG A 7 54.94 -14.27 -39.51
N ALA A 8 53.91 -14.02 -38.66
CA ALA A 8 52.72 -13.15 -38.82
C ALA A 8 51.59 -13.74 -39.72
N THR A 9 50.30 -13.61 -39.43
CA THR A 9 49.53 -12.45 -38.93
C THR A 9 48.24 -12.85 -38.18
N VAL A 10 47.83 -11.95 -37.29
CA VAL A 10 46.54 -11.72 -36.63
C VAL A 10 45.26 -12.27 -37.30
N GLY A 11 44.38 -12.85 -36.48
CA GLY A 11 42.97 -13.07 -36.77
C GLY A 11 42.15 -12.94 -35.48
N ALA A 12 41.25 -11.96 -35.47
CA ALA A 12 40.49 -11.46 -34.34
C ALA A 12 39.33 -12.39 -33.92
N GLY A 13 38.88 -12.28 -32.67
CA GLY A 13 37.66 -12.94 -32.20
C GLY A 13 37.42 -12.88 -30.70
N ALA A 14 37.53 -11.70 -30.09
CA ALA A 14 36.95 -11.48 -28.75
C ALA A 14 35.50 -11.04 -28.95
N GLU A 15 34.54 -11.96 -28.83
CA GLU A 15 33.13 -11.60 -28.66
C GLU A 15 32.93 -11.02 -27.25
N ALA A 16 33.24 -9.73 -27.11
CA ALA A 16 32.70 -8.92 -26.04
C ALA A 16 31.29 -8.48 -26.47
N THR A 17 30.27 -9.22 -26.03
CA THR A 17 28.87 -8.82 -26.14
C THR A 17 28.69 -7.51 -25.37
N THR A 18 28.91 -6.40 -26.05
CA THR A 18 28.79 -5.06 -25.50
C THR A 18 27.31 -4.72 -25.51
N TRP A 19 26.66 -4.85 -24.37
CA TRP A 19 25.33 -4.27 -24.17
C TRP A 19 25.46 -2.75 -24.32
N VAL A 20 25.03 -2.23 -25.46
CA VAL A 20 24.96 -0.79 -25.71
C VAL A 20 23.83 -0.25 -24.84
N PHE A 21 24.12 0.07 -23.58
CA PHE A 21 23.28 0.97 -22.81
C PHE A 21 23.42 2.35 -23.46
N GLY A 22 22.49 2.67 -24.37
CA GLY A 22 22.38 4.00 -24.94
C GLY A 22 22.31 5.02 -23.80
N ALA A 23 23.12 6.08 -23.88
CA ALA A 23 23.19 7.10 -22.86
C ALA A 23 21.80 7.67 -22.58
N VAL A 24 21.28 7.45 -21.37
CA VAL A 24 20.03 8.07 -20.94
C VAL A 24 20.29 9.57 -20.83
N THR A 25 19.62 10.35 -21.66
CA THR A 25 19.79 11.80 -21.67
C THR A 25 19.13 12.42 -20.44
N SER A 26 19.63 13.56 -19.96
CA SER A 26 19.00 14.28 -18.84
C SER A 26 17.53 14.65 -19.13
N LYS A 27 17.14 14.72 -20.41
CA LYS A 27 15.74 14.90 -20.82
C LYS A 27 14.89 13.65 -20.56
N GLN A 28 15.42 12.45 -20.82
CA GLN A 28 14.75 11.19 -20.48
C GLN A 28 14.64 10.98 -18.97
N ILE A 29 15.69 11.32 -18.19
CA ILE A 29 15.63 11.25 -16.71
C ILE A 29 14.54 12.17 -16.17
N LYS A 30 14.50 13.44 -16.62
CA LYS A 30 13.46 14.40 -16.22
C LYS A 30 12.05 13.99 -16.65
N LEU A 31 11.91 13.29 -17.78
CA LEU A 31 10.63 12.78 -18.24
C LEU A 31 10.17 11.60 -17.37
N LEU A 32 11.08 10.72 -16.96
CA LEU A 32 10.82 9.68 -15.97
C LEU A 32 10.41 10.28 -14.62
N ASP A 33 11.14 11.28 -14.10
CA ASP A 33 10.77 11.95 -12.84
C ASP A 33 9.39 12.61 -12.92
N LYS A 34 9.07 13.24 -14.05
CA LYS A 34 7.76 13.87 -14.29
C LYS A 34 6.63 12.83 -14.47
N MET A 35 6.93 11.66 -15.02
CA MET A 35 5.99 10.54 -15.15
C MET A 35 5.77 9.80 -13.82
N ILE A 36 6.72 9.85 -12.89
CA ILE A 36 6.53 9.32 -11.52
C ILE A 36 5.74 10.33 -10.67
N SER A 37 5.90 11.64 -10.93
CA SER A 37 5.24 12.74 -10.23
C SER A 37 3.73 12.89 -10.49
N CYS A 38 3.13 12.11 -11.40
CA CYS A 38 1.69 12.24 -11.72
C CYS A 38 0.74 11.59 -10.72
N HIS A 39 1.27 10.89 -9.72
CA HIS A 39 0.52 10.69 -8.48
C HIS A 39 0.71 11.98 -7.69
N ALA A 40 -0.35 12.78 -7.58
CA ALA A 40 -0.36 13.92 -6.68
C ALA A 40 0.26 13.48 -5.34
N ALA A 41 1.27 14.21 -4.88
CA ALA A 41 1.92 13.95 -3.60
C ALA A 41 0.93 14.31 -2.49
N GLU A 42 -0.04 13.42 -2.26
CA GLU A 42 -0.96 13.51 -1.15
C GLU A 42 -0.19 13.33 0.15
N ASP A 43 -0.57 14.08 1.18
CA ASP A 43 0.01 13.91 2.50
C ASP A 43 -0.17 12.45 2.96
N PRO A 44 0.87 11.81 3.54
CA PRO A 44 0.75 10.45 4.04
C PRO A 44 -0.39 10.33 5.05
N ILE A 45 -1.23 9.31 4.90
CA ILE A 45 -2.25 8.96 5.89
C ILE A 45 -1.55 8.63 7.21
N LYS A 46 -1.98 9.28 8.30
CA LYS A 46 -1.39 9.06 9.64
C LYS A 46 -2.33 8.36 10.60
N LYS A 47 -3.64 8.50 10.43
CA LYS A 47 -4.67 8.02 11.36
C LYS A 47 -5.70 7.19 10.62
N VAL A 48 -5.97 5.99 11.14
CA VAL A 48 -6.94 5.06 10.57
C VAL A 48 -7.86 4.59 11.70
N ALA A 49 -9.17 4.67 11.47
CA ALA A 49 -10.17 4.10 12.37
C ALA A 49 -10.76 2.83 11.76
N ILE A 50 -10.93 1.79 12.56
CA ILE A 50 -11.60 0.56 12.17
C ILE A 50 -12.91 0.47 12.97
N PHE A 51 -14.04 0.47 12.26
CA PHE A 51 -15.36 0.44 12.90
C PHE A 51 -15.99 -0.95 12.76
N GLY A 52 -16.45 -1.46 13.89
CA GLY A 52 -17.16 -2.72 13.99
C GLY A 52 -18.44 -2.54 14.81
N GLY A 53 -19.47 -3.33 14.49
CA GLY A 53 -20.75 -3.23 15.20
C GLY A 53 -21.53 -1.95 14.88
N THR A 54 -21.42 -1.41 13.66
CA THR A 54 -22.33 -0.34 13.20
C THR A 54 -23.76 -0.86 13.17
N HIS A 55 -23.92 -2.09 12.68
CA HIS A 55 -25.08 -2.92 13.01
C HIS A 55 -24.67 -3.94 14.06
N GLY A 56 -25.42 -4.01 15.16
CA GLY A 56 -25.05 -4.84 16.31
C GLY A 56 -25.12 -6.35 16.07
N ASN A 57 -25.88 -6.79 15.07
CA ASN A 57 -26.03 -8.18 14.67
C ASN A 57 -25.05 -8.64 13.56
N GLU A 58 -24.18 -7.76 13.07
CA GLU A 58 -23.11 -8.12 12.11
C GLU A 58 -21.86 -8.58 12.86
N LEU A 59 -21.90 -9.83 13.32
CA LEU A 59 -20.98 -10.36 14.33
C LEU A 59 -19.50 -10.29 13.95
N THR A 60 -19.13 -10.50 12.68
CA THR A 60 -17.72 -10.49 12.25
C THR A 60 -17.00 -9.20 12.64
N GLY A 61 -17.62 -8.04 12.35
CA GLY A 61 -17.03 -6.75 12.71
C GLY A 61 -16.97 -6.54 14.22
N VAL A 62 -17.97 -7.01 14.96
CA VAL A 62 -18.01 -6.93 16.43
C VAL A 62 -16.87 -7.73 17.06
N PHE A 63 -16.70 -8.99 16.65
CA PHE A 63 -15.68 -9.87 17.23
C PHE A 63 -14.26 -9.42 16.87
N LEU A 64 -14.00 -9.02 15.62
CA LEU A 64 -12.69 -8.52 15.21
C LEU A 64 -12.30 -7.25 15.99
N VAL A 65 -13.22 -6.29 16.12
CA VAL A 65 -12.94 -5.07 16.88
C VAL A 65 -12.73 -5.36 18.36
N LYS A 66 -13.53 -6.25 18.98
CA LYS A 66 -13.30 -6.66 20.38
C LYS A 66 -11.91 -7.30 20.54
N HIS A 67 -11.55 -8.19 19.62
CA HIS A 67 -10.22 -8.82 19.61
C HIS A 67 -9.09 -7.78 19.52
N TRP A 68 -9.20 -6.81 18.62
CA TRP A 68 -8.17 -5.77 18.45
C TRP A 68 -8.15 -4.71 19.55
N LEU A 69 -9.26 -4.51 20.27
CA LEU A 69 -9.30 -3.68 21.48
C LEU A 69 -8.56 -4.34 22.64
N GLU A 70 -8.62 -5.67 22.76
CA GLU A 70 -7.85 -6.44 23.74
C GLU A 70 -6.37 -6.55 23.33
N ASN A 71 -6.11 -6.83 22.05
CA ASN A 71 -4.77 -6.93 21.49
C ASN A 71 -4.71 -6.38 20.06
N GLY A 72 -4.20 -5.16 19.90
CA GLY A 72 -4.09 -4.50 18.60
C GLY A 72 -2.90 -4.91 17.75
N THR A 73 -2.07 -5.88 18.16
CA THR A 73 -0.80 -6.19 17.47
C THR A 73 -0.98 -6.50 15.98
N GLU A 74 -2.05 -7.22 15.62
CA GLU A 74 -2.34 -7.61 14.23
C GLU A 74 -2.54 -6.40 13.29
N ILE A 75 -3.11 -5.31 13.80
CA ILE A 75 -3.49 -4.12 13.02
C ILE A 75 -2.45 -2.99 13.07
N GLN A 76 -1.37 -3.15 13.84
CA GLN A 76 -0.31 -2.13 13.91
C GLN A 76 0.52 -2.08 12.63
N ARG A 77 0.80 -0.88 12.15
CA ARG A 77 1.66 -0.64 10.98
C ARG A 77 2.58 0.54 11.27
N THR A 78 3.85 0.43 10.88
CA THR A 78 4.83 1.51 11.06
C THR A 78 4.34 2.80 10.40
N GLY A 79 4.30 3.88 11.17
CA GLY A 79 3.87 5.20 10.67
C GLY A 79 2.35 5.43 10.66
N LEU A 80 1.54 4.45 11.06
CA LEU A 80 0.08 4.58 11.17
C LEU A 80 -0.39 4.46 12.62
N GLU A 81 -1.25 5.38 13.04
CA GLU A 81 -2.07 5.25 14.23
C GLU A 81 -3.39 4.55 13.85
N VAL A 82 -3.49 3.25 14.10
CA VAL A 82 -4.70 2.46 13.82
C VAL A 82 -5.50 2.25 15.11
N LYS A 83 -6.78 2.64 15.11
CA LYS A 83 -7.67 2.54 16.28
C LYS A 83 -8.98 1.81 15.95
N PRO A 84 -9.25 0.65 16.56
CA PRO A 84 -10.53 -0.03 16.44
C PRO A 84 -11.59 0.56 17.39
N PHE A 85 -12.86 0.57 16.99
CA PHE A 85 -13.98 1.05 17.83
C PHE A 85 -15.27 0.26 17.60
N ILE A 86 -16.01 0.02 18.68
CA ILE A 86 -17.41 -0.43 18.62
C ILE A 86 -18.29 0.80 18.46
N THR A 87 -19.01 0.89 17.34
CA THR A 87 -19.79 2.09 16.98
C THR A 87 -21.21 2.10 17.54
N ASN A 88 -21.86 0.94 17.70
CA ASN A 88 -23.20 0.83 18.30
C ASN A 88 -23.24 -0.14 19.49
N PRO A 89 -22.66 0.20 20.66
CA PRO A 89 -22.53 -0.72 21.78
C PRO A 89 -23.87 -1.20 22.34
N ARG A 90 -24.92 -0.37 22.27
CA ARG A 90 -26.28 -0.77 22.67
C ARG A 90 -26.83 -1.83 21.72
N ALA A 91 -26.77 -1.62 20.40
CA ALA A 91 -27.27 -2.62 19.45
C ALA A 91 -26.45 -3.92 19.48
N VAL A 92 -25.14 -3.83 19.67
CA VAL A 92 -24.26 -5.00 19.85
C VAL A 92 -24.67 -5.82 21.08
N LYS A 93 -24.98 -5.15 22.20
CA LYS A 93 -25.42 -5.83 23.42
C LYS A 93 -26.73 -6.61 23.22
N GLU A 94 -27.68 -6.03 22.49
CA GLU A 94 -28.97 -6.64 22.20
C GLU A 94 -28.94 -7.56 20.95
N CYS A 95 -27.78 -7.75 20.31
CA CYS A 95 -27.63 -8.51 19.06
C CYS A 95 -28.66 -8.11 17.98
N THR A 96 -28.91 -6.80 17.85
CA THR A 96 -29.88 -6.24 16.90
C THR A 96 -29.18 -5.33 15.90
N ARG A 97 -29.82 -5.05 14.77
CA ARG A 97 -29.27 -4.15 13.74
C ARG A 97 -29.07 -2.73 14.29
N TYR A 98 -30.06 -2.19 14.99
CA TYR A 98 -30.01 -0.87 15.61
C TYR A 98 -30.98 -0.79 16.80
N ILE A 99 -30.91 0.28 17.58
CA ILE A 99 -31.85 0.54 18.69
C ILE A 99 -33.07 1.32 18.18
N ASP A 100 -32.86 2.57 17.77
CA ASP A 100 -33.95 3.47 17.37
C ASP A 100 -34.05 3.60 15.84
N CYS A 101 -32.92 3.89 15.18
CA CYS A 101 -32.81 3.99 13.73
C CYS A 101 -31.45 3.50 13.23
N ASP A 102 -31.35 3.25 11.93
CA ASP A 102 -30.12 2.76 11.31
C ASP A 102 -28.99 3.82 11.39
N LEU A 103 -27.97 3.52 12.20
CA LEU A 103 -26.82 4.40 12.41
C LEU A 103 -26.12 4.76 11.09
N ASN A 104 -26.09 3.83 10.12
CA ASN A 104 -25.46 4.04 8.82
C ASN A 104 -26.34 4.86 7.84
N ARG A 105 -27.36 5.56 8.34
CA ARG A 105 -28.25 6.44 7.55
C ARG A 105 -28.37 7.85 8.10
N VAL A 106 -27.68 8.17 9.21
CA VAL A 106 -27.82 9.45 9.93
C VAL A 106 -26.50 10.23 10.05
N PHE A 107 -25.62 10.10 9.05
CA PHE A 107 -24.38 10.89 8.94
C PHE A 107 -24.51 12.08 7.97
N GLY A 108 -25.74 12.49 7.65
CA GLY A 108 -26.01 13.70 6.86
C GLY A 108 -25.78 14.98 7.68
N PRO A 109 -25.44 16.13 7.04
CA PRO A 109 -25.25 17.42 7.73
C PRO A 109 -26.45 17.87 8.58
N GLU A 110 -27.65 17.43 8.25
CA GLU A 110 -28.88 17.71 9.00
C GLU A 110 -28.93 16.99 10.36
N TYR A 111 -28.14 15.93 10.54
CA TYR A 111 -28.03 15.15 11.78
C TYR A 111 -26.72 15.42 12.53
N LEU A 112 -25.74 16.02 11.87
CA LEU A 112 -24.41 16.34 12.41
C LEU A 112 -24.28 17.87 12.51
N GLY A 113 -24.40 18.40 13.72
CA GLY A 113 -24.32 19.84 14.01
C GLY A 113 -22.96 20.47 13.76
#